data_AF-A0A951DV47-F1
#
_entry.id   AF-A0A951DV47-F1
#
_cell.length_a   1.000
_cell.length_b   1.000
_cell.length_c   1.000
_cell.angle_alpha   90.00
_cell.angle_beta   90.00
_cell.angle_gamma   90.00
#
_symmetry.space_group_name_H-M   'P 1'
#
loop_
_entity.id
_entity.type
_entity.pdbx_description
1 polymer ?
#
loop_
_entity_poly.entity_id
_entity_poly.type
_entity_poly.pdbx_seq_one_letter_code
_entity_poly.pdbx_strand_id
1 'polypeptide(L)'
;TRDLQRKYDLKNLELRQLPIERVHEMGRSFDLVVSTGVLHHLPDPDQGLRSLRDVLRPWGAMRLMVYARYGRAGIYMMQDYCRLLGIGASAKDLQDLGATIEALSAGHPISGVLTHATDFLRPEAIADALLHPQDRAYTVPELYAWLDRCGMSFGRWTEQAPYLAQCGMVARSPHAERLAALPPRVQHAAVELLRGTMVSHSFIAYRDDYPEATQPIDFAGDRWRDYVPIALPWRVCVRERLPPGSSAVLINQAHRFTDLICTVDPFEDRLLGAIDGCRALAEVLRFAGPNEDGNRRALSFFERLWRYDQIVFDVSRSATATDLKANVGDASGTSIPSRSTGSTPL
;
A
#
# COMPACT_ATOMS: atom_id res chain seq x y z
N THR A 1 20.66 7.69 -10.38
CA THR A 1 20.76 6.42 -9.64
C THR A 1 22.15 5.81 -9.62
N ARG A 2 22.84 5.61 -10.76
CA ARG A 2 24.23 5.08 -10.78
C ARG A 2 25.21 5.90 -9.94
N ASP A 3 25.06 7.22 -9.91
CA ASP A 3 25.89 8.09 -9.07
C ASP A 3 25.63 7.89 -7.58
N LEU A 4 24.37 7.66 -7.18
CA LEU A 4 24.02 7.34 -5.79
C LEU A 4 24.57 5.95 -5.41
N GLN A 5 24.44 4.96 -6.30
CA GLN A 5 25.02 3.63 -6.08
C GLN A 5 26.53 3.71 -5.79
N ARG A 6 27.26 4.49 -6.60
CA ARG A 6 28.71 4.69 -6.41
C ARG A 6 29.00 5.49 -5.13
N LYS A 7 28.27 6.57 -4.88
CA LYS A 7 28.45 7.43 -3.70
C LYS A 7 28.30 6.68 -2.37
N TYR A 8 27.36 5.73 -2.31
CA TYR A 8 27.07 4.96 -1.09
C TYR A 8 27.66 3.54 -1.10
N ASP A 9 28.54 3.23 -2.07
CA ASP A 9 29.20 1.94 -2.25
C ASP A 9 28.27 0.71 -2.19
N LEU A 10 27.09 0.81 -2.79
CA LEU A 10 26.07 -0.25 -2.74
C LEU A 10 26.46 -1.44 -3.63
N LYS A 11 26.84 -2.55 -3.00
CA LYS A 11 27.26 -3.80 -3.68
C LYS A 11 26.11 -4.72 -4.08
N ASN A 12 24.94 -4.54 -3.48
CA ASN A 12 23.76 -5.38 -3.65
C ASN A 12 22.67 -4.74 -4.53
N LEU A 13 23.03 -3.76 -5.37
CA LEU A 13 22.12 -3.07 -6.28
C LEU A 13 22.52 -3.33 -7.73
N GLU A 14 21.60 -3.84 -8.54
CA GLU A 14 21.78 -4.02 -9.97
C GLU A 14 20.78 -3.14 -10.72
N LEU A 15 21.26 -2.33 -11.67
CA LEU A 15 20.42 -1.42 -12.45
C LEU A 15 20.31 -1.91 -13.89
N ARG A 16 19.08 -2.16 -14.34
CA ARG A 16 18.75 -2.57 -15.71
C ARG A 16 17.86 -1.52 -16.36
N GLN A 17 18.18 -1.16 -17.60
CA GLN A 17 17.31 -0.34 -18.44
C GLN A 17 16.56 -1.30 -19.37
N LEU A 18 15.28 -1.50 -19.10
CA LEU A 18 14.45 -2.48 -19.79
C LEU A 18 12.98 -2.05 -19.67
N PRO A 19 12.16 -2.21 -20.72
CA PRO A 19 10.72 -2.04 -20.58
C PRO A 19 10.13 -3.15 -19.69
N ILE A 20 9.06 -2.85 -18.96
CA ILE A 20 8.50 -3.76 -17.95
C ILE A 20 8.02 -5.07 -18.58
N GLU A 21 7.51 -5.00 -19.80
CA GLU A 21 7.03 -6.14 -20.58
C GLU A 21 8.13 -7.19 -20.83
N ARG A 22 9.40 -6.77 -20.76
CA ARG A 22 10.58 -7.60 -20.97
C ARG A 22 11.28 -8.02 -19.67
N VAL A 23 10.70 -7.72 -18.50
CA VAL A 23 11.29 -8.04 -17.18
C VAL A 23 11.70 -9.51 -17.01
N HIS A 24 11.03 -10.43 -17.70
CA HIS A 24 11.37 -11.86 -17.75
C HIS A 24 12.80 -12.15 -18.26
N GLU A 25 13.38 -11.27 -19.09
CA GLU A 25 14.74 -11.40 -19.63
C GLU A 25 15.83 -11.33 -18.55
N MET A 26 15.49 -10.87 -17.35
CA MET A 26 16.40 -10.91 -16.21
C MET A 26 16.68 -12.35 -15.74
N GLY A 27 15.86 -13.33 -16.12
CA GLY A 27 16.04 -14.75 -15.76
C GLY A 27 16.03 -14.99 -14.25
N ARG A 28 15.27 -14.18 -13.50
CA ARG A 28 15.19 -14.20 -12.04
C ARG A 28 13.75 -14.05 -11.57
N SER A 29 13.51 -14.55 -10.36
CA SER A 29 12.25 -14.33 -9.63
C SER A 29 12.52 -13.60 -8.30
N PHE A 30 11.53 -12.86 -7.82
CA PHE A 30 11.65 -11.99 -6.66
C PHE A 30 10.63 -12.33 -5.58
N ASP A 31 11.02 -12.18 -4.31
CA ASP A 31 10.11 -12.26 -3.17
C ASP A 31 9.26 -10.98 -3.02
N LEU A 32 9.78 -9.85 -3.51
CA LEU A 32 9.12 -8.55 -3.47
C LEU A 32 9.31 -7.81 -4.79
N VAL A 33 8.19 -7.38 -5.39
CA VAL A 33 8.18 -6.44 -6.51
C VAL A 33 7.55 -5.13 -6.05
N VAL A 34 8.17 -4.00 -6.35
CA VAL A 34 7.63 -2.66 -6.03
C VAL A 34 7.46 -1.86 -7.31
N SER A 35 6.23 -1.46 -7.62
CA SER A 35 5.90 -0.64 -8.79
C SER A 35 4.95 0.50 -8.38
N THR A 36 5.49 1.71 -8.30
CA THR A 36 4.77 2.89 -7.80
C THR A 36 4.77 3.99 -8.84
N GLY A 37 3.60 4.42 -9.31
CA GLY A 37 3.55 5.50 -10.30
C GLY A 37 3.92 5.05 -11.72
N VAL A 38 3.76 3.75 -12.05
CA VAL A 38 4.28 3.21 -13.32
C VAL A 38 3.20 2.52 -14.16
N LEU A 39 2.56 1.47 -13.64
CA LEU A 39 1.70 0.58 -14.46
C LEU A 39 0.53 1.31 -15.16
N HIS A 40 0.01 2.37 -14.55
CA HIS A 40 -1.11 3.14 -15.09
C HIS A 40 -0.72 4.16 -16.18
N HIS A 41 0.57 4.31 -16.45
CA HIS A 41 1.10 5.07 -17.57
C HIS A 41 1.45 4.18 -18.78
N LEU A 42 1.34 2.86 -18.65
CA LEU A 42 1.62 1.95 -19.75
C LEU A 42 0.49 1.96 -20.79
N PRO A 43 0.79 1.77 -22.09
CA PRO A 43 -0.21 1.57 -23.12
C PRO A 43 -1.12 0.36 -22.82
N ASP A 44 -0.53 -0.71 -22.28
CA ASP A 44 -1.25 -1.91 -21.81
C ASP A 44 -0.86 -2.22 -20.35
N PRO A 45 -1.61 -1.67 -19.37
CA PRO A 45 -1.39 -1.94 -17.95
C PRO A 45 -1.58 -3.42 -17.56
N ASP A 46 -2.40 -4.16 -18.30
CA ASP A 46 -2.67 -5.58 -18.03
C ASP A 46 -1.47 -6.44 -18.44
N GLN A 47 -0.83 -6.13 -19.58
CA GLN A 47 0.43 -6.76 -19.98
C GLN A 47 1.52 -6.45 -18.96
N GLY A 48 1.69 -5.17 -18.59
CA GLY A 48 2.71 -4.77 -17.62
C GLY A 48 2.57 -5.47 -16.27
N LEU A 49 1.35 -5.57 -15.73
CA LEU A 49 1.11 -6.29 -14.47
C LEU A 49 1.38 -7.79 -14.60
N ARG A 50 0.97 -8.43 -15.71
CA ARG A 50 1.27 -9.85 -15.96
C ARG A 50 2.77 -10.13 -16.07
N SER A 51 3.53 -9.26 -16.74
CA SER A 51 4.98 -9.40 -16.80
C SER A 51 5.64 -9.31 -15.42
N LEU A 52 5.17 -8.41 -14.55
CA LEU A 52 5.64 -8.35 -13.16
C LEU A 52 5.23 -9.57 -12.34
N ARG A 53 4.03 -10.12 -12.57
CA ARG A 53 3.54 -11.36 -11.95
C ARG A 53 4.43 -12.55 -12.30
N ASP A 54 4.87 -12.66 -13.55
CA ASP A 54 5.67 -13.80 -14.03
C ASP A 54 7.05 -13.89 -13.36
N VAL A 55 7.60 -12.76 -12.91
CA VAL A 55 8.85 -12.71 -12.14
C VAL A 55 8.62 -12.68 -10.63
N LEU A 56 7.38 -12.67 -10.16
CA LEU A 56 7.05 -12.77 -8.74
C LEU A 56 7.01 -14.25 -8.33
N ARG A 57 7.73 -14.61 -7.27
CA ARG A 57 7.63 -15.97 -6.69
C ARG A 57 6.19 -16.25 -6.23
N PRO A 58 5.73 -17.52 -6.20
CA PRO A 58 4.37 -17.87 -5.76
C PRO A 58 3.97 -17.24 -4.42
N TRP A 59 4.88 -17.27 -3.44
CA TRP A 59 4.71 -16.68 -2.11
C TRP A 59 5.08 -15.19 -2.01
N GLY A 60 5.55 -14.58 -3.10
CA GLY A 60 6.04 -13.21 -3.12
C GLY A 60 4.91 -12.18 -3.03
N ALA A 61 5.26 -10.98 -2.58
CA ALA A 61 4.35 -9.84 -2.50
C ALA A 61 4.66 -8.79 -3.57
N MET A 62 3.64 -8.11 -4.07
CA MET A 62 3.80 -6.97 -4.97
C MET A 62 3.22 -5.70 -4.35
N ARG A 63 4.05 -4.69 -4.11
CA ARG A 63 3.59 -3.35 -3.71
C ARG A 63 3.32 -2.50 -4.94
N LEU A 64 2.08 -2.08 -5.09
CA LEU A 64 1.58 -1.32 -6.23
C LEU A 64 1.07 0.05 -5.81
N MET A 65 1.26 1.06 -6.67
CA MET A 65 0.55 2.33 -6.58
C MET A 65 0.03 2.78 -7.95
N VAL A 66 -1.27 3.05 -8.02
CA VAL A 66 -1.94 3.63 -9.20
C VAL A 66 -2.75 4.87 -8.85
N TYR A 67 -3.04 5.71 -9.84
CA TYR A 67 -3.88 6.88 -9.67
C TYR A 67 -5.33 6.52 -9.33
N ALA A 68 -5.90 7.27 -8.37
CA ALA A 68 -7.28 7.15 -7.94
C ALA A 68 -8.14 8.17 -8.68
N ARG A 69 -9.32 7.74 -9.17
CA ARG A 69 -10.13 8.54 -10.10
C ARG A 69 -10.68 9.81 -9.47
N TYR A 70 -11.29 9.70 -8.29
CA TYR A 70 -12.09 10.79 -7.74
C TYR A 70 -11.23 11.96 -7.24
N GLY A 71 -10.18 11.70 -6.46
CA GLY A 71 -9.32 12.77 -5.96
C GLY A 71 -8.47 13.45 -7.04
N ARG A 72 -8.40 12.87 -8.24
CA ARG A 72 -7.73 13.46 -9.42
C ARG A 72 -8.70 14.08 -10.41
N ALA A 73 -9.99 14.21 -10.12
CA ALA A 73 -10.97 14.79 -11.05
C ALA A 73 -10.52 16.15 -11.60
N GLY A 74 -9.97 17.03 -10.75
CA GLY A 74 -9.43 18.32 -11.18
C GLY A 74 -8.23 18.25 -12.11
N ILE A 75 -7.39 17.21 -12.00
CA ILE A 75 -6.28 16.98 -12.93
C ILE A 75 -6.82 16.65 -14.32
N TYR A 76 -7.80 15.74 -14.41
CA TYR A 76 -8.40 15.36 -15.69
C TYR A 76 -9.14 16.51 -16.37
N MET A 77 -9.86 17.33 -15.59
CA MET A 77 -10.46 18.57 -16.11
C MET A 77 -9.42 19.50 -16.72
N MET A 78 -8.27 19.68 -16.06
CA MET A 78 -7.20 20.54 -16.58
C MET A 78 -6.45 19.90 -17.76
N GLN A 79 -6.32 18.58 -17.81
CA GLN A 79 -5.82 17.88 -19.00
C GLN A 79 -6.73 18.09 -20.21
N ASP A 80 -8.06 17.99 -20.03
CA ASP A 80 -9.05 18.30 -21.08
C ASP A 80 -8.94 19.76 -21.55
N TYR A 81 -8.83 20.70 -20.60
CA TYR A 81 -8.61 22.12 -20.90
C TYR A 81 -7.34 22.34 -21.74
N CYS A 82 -6.22 21.72 -21.37
CA CYS A 82 -4.97 21.82 -22.12
C CYS A 82 -5.12 21.27 -23.54
N ARG A 83 -5.80 20.12 -23.70
CA ARG A 83 -6.07 19.51 -25.01
C ARG A 83 -6.95 20.38 -25.91
N LEU A 84 -8.00 21.00 -25.35
CA LEU A 84 -8.90 21.88 -26.11
C LEU A 84 -8.21 23.13 -26.63
N LEU A 85 -7.26 23.68 -25.87
CA LEU A 85 -6.51 24.87 -26.24
C LEU A 85 -5.20 24.57 -26.99
N GLY A 86 -4.83 23.30 -27.13
CA GLY A 86 -3.56 22.90 -27.74
C GLY A 86 -2.33 23.33 -26.93
N ILE A 87 -2.47 23.45 -25.60
CA ILE A 87 -1.37 23.82 -24.69
C ILE A 87 -0.31 22.71 -24.72
N GLY A 88 0.92 23.06 -25.08
CA GLY A 88 2.05 22.15 -25.17
C GLY A 88 3.01 22.27 -23.99
N ALA A 89 4.12 21.52 -24.05
CA ALA A 89 5.18 21.55 -23.03
C ALA A 89 6.22 22.66 -23.26
N SER A 90 5.86 23.73 -23.98
CA SER A 90 6.78 24.86 -24.18
C SER A 90 6.94 25.65 -22.86
N ALA A 91 8.09 26.28 -22.65
CA ALA A 91 8.34 27.05 -21.42
C ALA A 91 7.28 28.15 -21.21
N LYS A 92 6.84 28.80 -22.28
CA LYS A 92 5.78 29.81 -22.25
C LYS A 92 4.43 29.20 -21.85
N ASP A 93 4.04 28.11 -22.51
CA ASP A 93 2.77 27.44 -22.22
C ASP A 93 2.69 26.96 -20.76
N LEU A 94 3.79 26.38 -20.25
CA LEU A 94 3.87 25.92 -18.86
C LEU A 94 3.80 27.07 -17.87
N GLN A 95 4.43 28.22 -18.18
CA GLN A 95 4.35 29.43 -17.36
C GLN A 95 2.93 30.01 -17.35
N ASP A 96 2.31 30.16 -18.52
CA ASP A 96 0.95 30.71 -18.67
C ASP A 96 -0.08 29.77 -18.00
N LEU A 97 0.09 28.45 -18.13
CA LEU A 97 -0.74 27.45 -17.46
C LEU A 97 -0.57 27.49 -15.94
N GLY A 98 0.66 27.63 -15.45
CA GLY A 98 0.93 27.80 -14.02
C GLY A 98 0.22 29.01 -13.43
N ALA A 99 0.35 30.18 -14.07
CA ALA A 99 -0.35 31.40 -13.67
C ALA A 99 -1.88 31.24 -13.73
N THR A 100 -2.39 30.53 -14.74
CA THR A 100 -3.83 30.23 -14.86
C THR A 100 -4.32 29.37 -13.69
N ILE A 101 -3.56 28.34 -13.31
CA ILE A 101 -3.89 27.44 -12.20
C ILE A 101 -3.85 28.18 -10.86
N GLU A 102 -2.84 29.04 -10.65
CA GLU A 102 -2.74 29.89 -9.46
C GLU A 102 -3.92 30.85 -9.30
N ALA A 103 -4.50 31.30 -10.42
CA ALA A 103 -5.67 32.18 -10.42
C ALA A 103 -7.02 31.45 -10.19
N LEU A 104 -7.03 30.11 -10.16
CA LEU A 104 -8.25 29.34 -9.92
C LEU A 104 -8.77 29.54 -8.50
N SER A 105 -10.11 29.51 -8.36
CA SER A 105 -10.73 29.61 -7.05
C SER A 105 -10.39 28.41 -6.16
N ALA A 106 -10.39 28.59 -4.85
CA ALA A 106 -10.19 27.50 -3.89
C ALA A 106 -11.25 26.38 -3.97
N GLY A 107 -12.39 26.65 -4.64
CA GLY A 107 -13.44 25.67 -4.90
C GLY A 107 -13.23 24.83 -6.16
N HIS A 108 -12.19 25.09 -6.97
CA HIS A 108 -11.91 24.29 -8.14
C HIS A 108 -11.52 22.85 -7.74
N PRO A 109 -11.97 21.80 -8.47
CA PRO A 109 -11.63 20.42 -8.13
C PRO A 109 -10.12 20.10 -8.08
N ILE A 110 -9.27 20.91 -8.72
CA ILE A 110 -7.80 20.74 -8.67
C ILE A 110 -7.20 21.22 -7.35
N SER A 111 -7.90 22.08 -6.60
CA SER A 111 -7.35 22.76 -5.42
C SER A 111 -6.87 21.79 -4.36
N GLY A 112 -7.54 20.63 -4.19
CA GLY A 112 -7.09 19.59 -3.29
C GLY A 112 -5.70 19.04 -3.62
N VAL A 113 -5.34 18.92 -4.91
CA VAL A 113 -3.99 18.52 -5.32
C VAL A 113 -3.00 19.65 -5.04
N LEU A 114 -3.36 20.90 -5.37
CA LEU A 114 -2.50 22.07 -5.16
C LEU A 114 -2.14 22.28 -3.68
N THR A 115 -3.08 22.06 -2.77
CA THR A 115 -2.85 22.22 -1.32
C THR A 115 -1.85 21.19 -0.77
N HIS A 116 -1.77 20.00 -1.37
CA HIS A 116 -0.96 18.90 -0.83
C HIS A 116 0.33 18.62 -1.60
N ALA A 117 0.48 19.16 -2.82
CA ALA A 117 1.68 19.03 -3.63
C ALA A 117 2.35 20.40 -3.77
N THR A 118 3.25 20.72 -2.83
CA THR A 118 3.97 22.01 -2.77
C THR A 118 4.74 22.34 -4.04
N ASP A 119 5.14 21.31 -4.78
CA ASP A 119 5.96 21.41 -5.98
C ASP A 119 5.12 21.35 -7.27
N PHE A 120 3.78 21.28 -7.17
CA PHE A 120 2.90 21.07 -8.33
C PHE A 120 3.03 22.17 -9.38
N LEU A 121 3.27 23.42 -8.96
CA LEU A 121 3.36 24.57 -9.85
C LEU A 121 4.71 24.68 -10.57
N ARG A 122 5.65 23.76 -10.31
CA ARG A 122 6.88 23.67 -11.08
C ARG A 122 6.59 23.21 -12.51
N PRO A 123 7.23 23.78 -13.54
CA PRO A 123 6.96 23.44 -14.94
C PRO A 123 7.03 21.94 -15.23
N GLU A 124 8.00 21.24 -14.63
CA GLU A 124 8.17 19.79 -14.83
C GLU A 124 6.99 19.00 -14.23
N ALA A 125 6.49 19.41 -13.06
CA ALA A 125 5.37 18.78 -12.39
C ALA A 125 4.04 19.07 -13.10
N ILE A 126 3.86 20.29 -13.61
CA ILE A 126 2.73 20.66 -14.47
C ILE A 126 2.72 19.82 -15.74
N ALA A 127 3.87 19.71 -16.42
CA ALA A 127 3.98 18.92 -17.64
C ALA A 127 3.67 17.44 -17.39
N ASP A 128 4.23 16.86 -16.33
CA ASP A 128 3.99 15.47 -15.94
C ASP A 128 2.53 15.21 -15.53
N ALA A 129 1.90 16.13 -14.79
CA ALA A 129 0.55 15.92 -14.31
C ALA A 129 -0.53 16.25 -15.35
N LEU A 130 -0.33 17.28 -16.18
CA LEU A 130 -1.39 17.87 -17.02
C LEU A 130 -1.19 17.67 -18.52
N LEU A 131 0.02 17.33 -18.97
CA LEU A 131 0.32 17.14 -20.39
C LEU A 131 0.73 15.71 -20.74
N HIS A 132 0.78 14.81 -19.76
CA HIS A 132 1.16 13.42 -20.00
C HIS A 132 0.10 12.69 -20.85
N PRO A 133 0.49 12.08 -21.99
CA PRO A 133 -0.47 11.54 -22.95
C PRO A 133 -1.15 10.24 -22.50
N GLN A 134 -0.53 9.53 -21.55
CA GLN A 134 -1.00 8.24 -21.05
C GLN A 134 -1.09 8.27 -19.53
N ASP A 135 -2.28 8.49 -19.02
CA ASP A 135 -2.62 8.52 -17.60
C ASP A 135 -3.98 7.79 -17.46
N ARG A 136 -4.01 6.69 -16.70
CA ARG A 136 -5.25 5.99 -16.34
C ARG A 136 -5.47 5.98 -14.84
N ALA A 137 -6.52 6.65 -14.36
CA ALA A 137 -7.01 6.42 -13.01
C ALA A 137 -7.96 5.23 -12.91
N TYR A 138 -7.93 4.62 -11.72
CA TYR A 138 -8.80 3.53 -11.31
C TYR A 138 -9.70 4.01 -10.18
N THR A 139 -10.94 3.52 -10.18
CA THR A 139 -11.76 3.40 -8.99
C THR A 139 -11.39 2.11 -8.25
N VAL A 140 -11.76 1.98 -6.98
CA VAL A 140 -11.54 0.74 -6.22
C VAL A 140 -12.13 -0.50 -6.92
N PRO A 141 -13.37 -0.48 -7.46
CA PRO A 141 -13.91 -1.61 -8.23
C PRO A 141 -13.09 -1.95 -9.49
N GLU A 142 -12.64 -0.95 -10.25
CA GLU A 142 -11.81 -1.18 -11.44
C GLU A 142 -10.43 -1.73 -11.10
N LEU A 143 -9.86 -1.32 -9.96
CA LEU A 143 -8.61 -1.85 -9.41
C LEU A 143 -8.77 -3.33 -9.06
N TYR A 144 -9.83 -3.70 -8.34
CA TYR A 144 -10.12 -5.10 -8.03
C TYR A 144 -10.27 -5.95 -9.28
N ALA A 145 -11.10 -5.49 -10.23
CA ALA A 145 -11.27 -6.17 -11.52
C ALA A 145 -9.97 -6.24 -12.34
N TRP A 146 -9.04 -5.31 -12.14
CA TRP A 146 -7.72 -5.33 -12.77
C TRP A 146 -6.79 -6.37 -12.20
N LEU A 147 -6.77 -6.51 -10.88
CA LEU A 147 -6.02 -7.59 -10.24
C LEU A 147 -6.58 -8.96 -10.65
N ASP A 148 -7.90 -9.15 -10.54
CA ASP A 148 -8.53 -10.43 -10.84
C ASP A 148 -8.22 -10.89 -12.28
N ARG A 149 -8.35 -10.01 -13.28
CA ARG A 149 -8.08 -10.37 -14.69
C ARG A 149 -6.59 -10.58 -15.02
N CYS A 150 -5.70 -10.10 -14.17
CA CYS A 150 -4.25 -10.26 -14.32
C CYS A 150 -3.70 -11.44 -13.49
N GLY A 151 -4.55 -12.26 -12.88
CA GLY A 151 -4.12 -13.38 -12.04
C GLY A 151 -3.50 -12.93 -10.71
N MET A 152 -4.00 -11.83 -10.14
CA MET A 152 -3.52 -11.27 -8.89
C MET A 152 -4.67 -11.17 -7.89
N SER A 153 -4.36 -11.39 -6.62
CA SER A 153 -5.27 -11.19 -5.51
C SER A 153 -4.88 -9.94 -4.72
N PHE A 154 -5.87 -9.16 -4.30
CA PHE A 154 -5.65 -8.05 -3.39
C PHE A 154 -5.32 -8.56 -1.99
N GLY A 155 -4.23 -8.06 -1.41
CA GLY A 155 -3.84 -8.33 -0.03
C GLY A 155 -4.37 -7.29 0.93
N ARG A 156 -3.79 -6.08 0.88
CA ARG A 156 -4.17 -4.96 1.74
C ARG A 156 -3.80 -3.63 1.13
N TRP A 157 -4.42 -2.56 1.62
CA TRP A 157 -3.91 -1.22 1.43
C TRP A 157 -2.60 -1.04 2.19
N THR A 158 -1.68 -0.23 1.65
CA THR A 158 -0.45 0.16 2.37
C THR A 158 -0.81 1.00 3.60
N GLU A 159 -1.75 1.92 3.43
CA GLU A 159 -2.43 2.67 4.49
C GLU A 159 -3.90 2.26 4.45
N GLN A 160 -4.36 1.47 5.41
CA GLN A 160 -5.69 0.88 5.36
C GLN A 160 -6.75 1.72 6.03
N ALA A 161 -6.41 2.49 7.07
CA ALA A 161 -7.39 3.28 7.81
C ALA A 161 -8.26 4.20 6.93
N PRO A 162 -7.74 4.84 5.86
CA PRO A 162 -8.55 5.65 4.95
C PRO A 162 -9.65 4.87 4.22
N TYR A 163 -9.52 3.56 4.03
CA TYR A 163 -10.43 2.69 3.28
C TYR A 163 -11.37 1.87 4.17
N LEU A 164 -11.13 1.82 5.48
CA LEU A 164 -11.86 0.94 6.40
C LEU A 164 -13.10 1.63 6.98
N ALA A 165 -14.24 0.92 6.94
CA ALA A 165 -15.50 1.40 7.52
C ALA A 165 -15.42 1.57 9.05
N GLN A 166 -14.48 0.89 9.69
CA GLN A 166 -14.22 0.89 11.14
C GLN A 166 -13.34 2.07 11.58
N CYS A 167 -12.92 2.95 10.66
CA CYS A 167 -11.99 4.02 10.94
C CYS A 167 -12.60 5.42 10.74
N GLY A 168 -12.21 6.34 11.64
CA GLY A 168 -12.49 7.76 11.55
C GLY A 168 -13.98 8.12 11.54
N MET A 169 -14.35 9.12 10.76
CA MET A 169 -15.71 9.61 10.62
C MET A 169 -16.66 8.57 10.03
N VAL A 170 -16.15 7.63 9.24
CA VAL A 170 -16.95 6.57 8.63
C VAL A 170 -17.58 5.70 9.71
N ALA A 171 -16.78 5.27 10.68
CA ALA A 171 -17.21 4.45 11.81
C ALA A 171 -18.20 5.16 12.75
N ARG A 172 -18.16 6.50 12.78
CA ARG A 172 -19.06 7.32 13.60
C ARG A 172 -20.29 7.81 12.82
N SER A 173 -20.39 7.48 11.55
CA SER A 173 -21.50 7.94 10.71
C SER A 173 -22.77 7.15 11.02
N PRO A 174 -23.97 7.74 10.80
CA PRO A 174 -25.24 7.01 10.84
C PRO A 174 -25.35 5.86 9.80
N HIS A 175 -24.38 5.74 8.90
CA HIS A 175 -24.31 4.68 7.89
C HIS A 175 -23.33 3.55 8.27
N ALA A 176 -22.65 3.64 9.43
CA ALA A 176 -21.62 2.69 9.83
C ALA A 176 -22.10 1.23 9.83
N GLU A 177 -23.28 0.95 10.40
CA GLU A 177 -23.85 -0.40 10.42
C GLU A 177 -24.15 -0.92 9.02
N ARG A 178 -24.72 -0.08 8.15
CA ARG A 178 -24.99 -0.44 6.75
C ARG A 178 -23.70 -0.70 5.98
N LEU A 179 -22.67 0.13 6.18
CA LEU A 179 -21.36 -0.07 5.58
C LEU A 179 -20.71 -1.37 6.08
N ALA A 180 -20.73 -1.63 7.37
CA ALA A 180 -20.15 -2.83 7.96
C ALA A 180 -20.81 -4.13 7.47
N ALA A 181 -22.08 -4.09 7.07
CA ALA A 181 -22.81 -5.22 6.52
C ALA A 181 -22.47 -5.52 5.03
N LEU A 182 -21.79 -4.62 4.33
CA LEU A 182 -21.39 -4.83 2.93
C LEU A 182 -20.20 -5.80 2.81
N PRO A 183 -20.04 -6.51 1.68
CA PRO A 183 -18.82 -7.27 1.41
C PRO A 183 -17.57 -6.37 1.42
N PRO A 184 -16.38 -6.85 1.86
CA PRO A 184 -15.19 -6.01 2.05
C PRO A 184 -14.78 -5.16 0.83
N ARG A 185 -14.81 -5.73 -0.39
CA ARG A 185 -14.49 -4.97 -1.63
C ARG A 185 -15.48 -3.81 -1.85
N VAL A 186 -16.74 -4.00 -1.49
CA VAL A 186 -17.79 -2.98 -1.60
C VAL A 186 -17.64 -1.94 -0.49
N GLN A 187 -17.22 -2.32 0.72
CA GLN A 187 -16.86 -1.37 1.78
C GLN A 187 -15.77 -0.41 1.29
N HIS A 188 -14.68 -0.93 0.74
CA HIS A 188 -13.59 -0.08 0.24
C HIS A 188 -14.06 0.91 -0.83
N ALA A 189 -14.90 0.47 -1.77
CA ALA A 189 -15.46 1.35 -2.80
C ALA A 189 -16.41 2.42 -2.22
N ALA A 190 -17.26 2.05 -1.26
CA ALA A 190 -18.15 3.00 -0.60
C ALA A 190 -17.36 4.04 0.22
N VAL A 191 -16.29 3.62 0.89
CA VAL A 191 -15.42 4.53 1.65
C VAL A 191 -14.60 5.42 0.72
N GLU A 192 -14.09 4.90 -0.41
CA GLU A 192 -13.45 5.71 -1.44
C GLU A 192 -14.36 6.87 -1.89
N LEU A 193 -15.63 6.57 -2.20
CA LEU A 193 -16.62 7.57 -2.59
C LEU A 193 -16.90 8.58 -1.48
N LEU A 194 -17.08 8.11 -0.24
CA LEU A 194 -17.32 8.98 0.91
C LEU A 194 -16.15 9.92 1.18
N ARG A 195 -14.92 9.45 0.97
CA ARG A 195 -13.69 10.22 1.17
C ARG A 195 -13.45 11.19 0.02
N GLY A 196 -13.68 10.77 -1.22
CA GLY A 196 -13.68 11.60 -2.44
C GLY A 196 -12.34 12.20 -2.88
N THR A 197 -11.37 12.35 -1.97
CA THR A 197 -10.13 13.11 -2.20
C THR A 197 -8.88 12.24 -2.27
N MET A 198 -9.03 10.92 -2.34
CA MET A 198 -7.90 10.01 -2.55
C MET A 198 -7.32 10.22 -3.95
N VAL A 199 -6.04 10.59 -4.04
CA VAL A 199 -5.35 10.85 -5.33
C VAL A 199 -4.64 9.62 -5.89
N SER A 200 -4.39 8.62 -5.05
CA SER A 200 -3.77 7.35 -5.44
C SER A 200 -4.24 6.20 -4.56
N HIS A 201 -4.14 5.00 -5.11
CA HIS A 201 -4.36 3.72 -4.44
C HIS A 201 -3.01 3.03 -4.27
N SER A 202 -2.54 2.89 -3.03
CA SER A 202 -1.33 2.15 -2.70
C SER A 202 -1.67 0.87 -1.94
N PHE A 203 -1.25 -0.29 -2.45
CA PHE A 203 -1.68 -1.58 -1.94
C PHE A 203 -0.65 -2.68 -2.17
N ILE A 204 -0.85 -3.81 -1.49
CA ILE A 204 -0.12 -5.05 -1.65
C ILE A 204 -1.02 -6.04 -2.36
N ALA A 205 -0.49 -6.71 -3.37
CA ALA A 205 -1.14 -7.79 -4.10
C ALA A 205 -0.24 -9.04 -4.10
N TYR A 206 -0.87 -10.20 -4.26
CA TYR A 206 -0.22 -11.50 -4.33
C TYR A 206 -0.66 -12.21 -5.61
N ARG A 207 0.04 -13.28 -5.97
CA ARG A 207 -0.47 -14.17 -7.01
C ARG A 207 -1.75 -14.85 -6.54
N ASP A 208 -2.71 -15.03 -7.44
CA ASP A 208 -3.96 -15.73 -7.13
C ASP A 208 -3.81 -17.26 -7.11
N ASP A 209 -2.77 -17.79 -7.76
CA ASP A 209 -2.43 -19.21 -7.82
C ASP A 209 -1.69 -19.74 -6.57
N TYR A 210 -1.51 -18.89 -5.55
CA TYR A 210 -0.94 -19.26 -4.26
C TYR A 210 -1.71 -18.58 -3.10
N PRO A 211 -2.93 -19.02 -2.80
CA PRO A 211 -3.82 -18.35 -1.84
C PRO A 211 -3.26 -18.34 -0.40
N GLU A 212 -2.38 -19.27 -0.05
CA GLU A 212 -1.73 -19.34 1.27
C GLU A 212 -0.81 -18.15 1.55
N ALA A 213 -0.34 -17.43 0.52
CA ALA A 213 0.46 -16.21 0.70
C ALA A 213 -0.37 -14.93 0.84
N THR A 214 -1.70 -15.02 0.79
CA THR A 214 -2.56 -13.84 1.02
C THR A 214 -2.41 -13.31 2.45
N GLN A 215 -2.65 -11.99 2.63
CA GLN A 215 -2.60 -11.22 3.90
C GLN A 215 -2.26 -12.05 5.16
N PRO A 216 -1.02 -11.99 5.68
CA PRO A 216 -0.57 -12.89 6.77
C PRO A 216 -1.12 -12.52 8.15
N ILE A 217 -1.82 -11.38 8.28
CA ILE A 217 -2.41 -10.91 9.52
C ILE A 217 -3.86 -11.37 9.58
N ASP A 218 -4.12 -12.30 10.48
CA ASP A 218 -5.46 -12.74 10.86
C ASP A 218 -5.57 -12.79 12.38
N PHE A 219 -6.67 -12.26 12.90
CA PHE A 219 -6.99 -12.30 14.32
C PHE A 219 -7.99 -13.40 14.66
N ALA A 220 -8.44 -14.17 13.67
CA ALA A 220 -9.14 -15.42 13.90
C ALA A 220 -8.17 -16.52 14.35
N GLY A 221 -8.65 -17.40 15.23
CA GLY A 221 -7.82 -18.47 15.82
C GLY A 221 -6.81 -17.95 16.85
N ASP A 222 -5.66 -18.64 16.95
CA ASP A 222 -4.66 -18.38 17.99
C ASP A 222 -3.29 -17.88 17.47
N ARG A 223 -3.06 -17.81 16.15
CA ARG A 223 -1.76 -17.40 15.56
C ARG A 223 -1.33 -15.99 15.97
N TRP A 224 -2.31 -15.11 16.19
CA TRP A 224 -2.05 -13.72 16.60
C TRP A 224 -1.29 -13.61 17.91
N ARG A 225 -1.32 -14.65 18.77
CA ARG A 225 -0.58 -14.69 20.03
C ARG A 225 0.92 -14.54 19.83
N ASP A 226 1.45 -14.97 18.70
CA ASP A 226 2.87 -14.93 18.35
C ASP A 226 3.27 -13.66 17.58
N TYR A 227 2.31 -12.78 17.26
CA TYR A 227 2.59 -11.55 16.55
C TYR A 227 3.33 -10.56 17.44
N VAL A 228 4.38 -9.93 16.92
CA VAL A 228 5.12 -8.90 17.64
C VAL A 228 4.67 -7.51 17.14
N PRO A 229 3.92 -6.72 17.93
CA PRO A 229 3.49 -5.38 17.52
C PRO A 229 4.68 -4.44 17.45
N ILE A 230 4.80 -3.72 16.35
CA ILE A 230 5.85 -2.73 16.11
C ILE A 230 5.18 -1.38 15.86
N ALA A 231 5.61 -0.39 16.64
CA ALA A 231 5.20 0.99 16.47
C ALA A 231 5.67 1.56 15.13
N LEU A 232 4.77 2.21 14.40
CA LEU A 232 5.17 2.94 13.20
C LEU A 232 5.84 4.28 13.57
N PRO A 233 6.92 4.69 12.86
CA PRO A 233 7.74 5.82 13.28
C PRO A 233 7.05 7.18 13.09
N TRP A 234 6.03 7.27 12.24
CA TRP A 234 5.22 8.46 12.00
C TRP A 234 3.98 8.54 12.91
N ARG A 235 3.87 7.67 13.91
CA ARG A 235 2.83 7.75 14.93
C ARG A 235 3.16 8.84 15.93
N VAL A 236 2.20 9.72 16.18
CA VAL A 236 2.21 10.70 17.27
C VAL A 236 1.22 10.27 18.34
N CYS A 237 1.63 10.39 19.61
CA CYS A 237 0.79 10.13 20.77
C CYS A 237 0.53 11.44 21.52
N VAL A 238 -0.68 11.97 21.39
CA VAL A 238 -1.12 13.20 22.07
C VAL A 238 -1.74 12.83 23.42
N ARG A 239 -1.37 13.55 24.48
CA ARG A 239 -1.87 13.33 25.86
C ARG A 239 -2.57 14.55 26.46
N GLU A 240 -2.73 15.61 25.69
CA GLU A 240 -3.34 16.86 26.10
C GLU A 240 -4.63 17.12 25.32
N ARG A 241 -5.59 17.84 25.93
CA ARG A 241 -6.88 18.22 25.31
C ARG A 241 -7.62 17.03 24.70
N LEU A 242 -7.71 15.96 25.48
CA LEU A 242 -8.24 14.67 25.04
C LEU A 242 -9.77 14.63 25.09
N PRO A 243 -10.42 13.82 24.24
CA PRO A 243 -11.83 13.48 24.41
C PRO A 243 -12.10 12.85 25.79
N PRO A 244 -13.29 13.06 26.38
CA PRO A 244 -13.65 12.44 27.65
C PRO A 244 -13.42 10.93 27.66
N GLY A 245 -12.83 10.41 28.74
CA GLY A 245 -12.53 8.98 28.90
C GLY A 245 -11.25 8.49 28.22
N SER A 246 -10.52 9.35 27.50
CA SER A 246 -9.25 9.01 26.85
C SER A 246 -8.04 9.41 27.70
N SER A 247 -7.00 8.56 27.72
CA SER A 247 -5.66 8.83 28.26
C SER A 247 -4.65 9.23 27.18
N ALA A 248 -4.93 8.89 25.93
CA ALA A 248 -4.17 9.38 24.78
C ALA A 248 -5.01 9.38 23.50
N VAL A 249 -4.53 10.09 22.49
CA VAL A 249 -4.99 10.01 21.10
C VAL A 249 -3.79 9.73 20.21
N LEU A 250 -3.88 8.68 19.40
CA LEU A 250 -2.86 8.33 18.42
C LEU A 250 -3.25 8.87 17.04
N ILE A 251 -2.26 9.48 16.37
CA ILE A 251 -2.38 10.05 15.03
C ILE A 251 -1.25 9.48 14.20
N ASN A 252 -1.57 8.96 13.01
CA ASN A 252 -0.56 8.61 12.02
C ASN A 252 -0.35 9.82 11.08
N GLN A 253 0.83 10.42 11.11
CA GLN A 253 1.14 11.62 10.32
C GLN A 253 1.28 11.37 8.81
N ALA A 254 1.35 10.11 8.36
CA ALA A 254 1.32 9.78 6.94
C ALA A 254 -0.10 9.93 6.36
N HIS A 255 -1.14 9.85 7.18
CA HIS A 255 -2.52 9.99 6.73
C HIS A 255 -2.86 11.45 6.39
N ARG A 256 -3.61 11.63 5.29
CA ARG A 256 -4.14 12.95 4.89
C ARG A 256 -5.47 13.30 5.56
N PHE A 257 -6.19 12.30 6.09
CA PHE A 257 -7.52 12.47 6.67
C PHE A 257 -7.41 12.71 8.17
N THR A 258 -7.74 13.93 8.61
CA THR A 258 -7.55 14.38 10.00
C THR A 258 -8.52 13.77 11.00
N ASP A 259 -9.60 13.14 10.53
CA ASP A 259 -10.56 12.43 11.37
C ASP A 259 -10.09 11.02 11.78
N LEU A 260 -8.98 10.52 11.20
CA LEU A 260 -8.34 9.24 11.51
C LEU A 260 -7.52 9.34 12.80
N ILE A 261 -8.24 9.50 13.92
CA ILE A 261 -7.68 9.52 15.27
C ILE A 261 -8.07 8.23 16.00
N CYS A 262 -7.12 7.62 16.72
CA CYS A 262 -7.36 6.44 17.54
C CYS A 262 -7.28 6.82 19.02
N THR A 263 -8.43 6.91 19.69
CA THR A 263 -8.51 7.18 21.13
C THR A 263 -8.03 5.97 21.93
N VAL A 264 -7.35 6.22 23.04
CA VAL A 264 -6.79 5.21 23.93
C VAL A 264 -7.27 5.49 25.35
N ASP A 265 -7.95 4.53 25.96
CA ASP A 265 -8.42 4.66 27.35
C ASP A 265 -7.34 4.22 28.38
N PRO A 266 -7.56 4.38 29.71
CA PRO A 266 -6.55 4.04 30.71
C PRO A 266 -6.11 2.55 30.75
N PHE A 267 -6.96 1.62 30.32
CA PHE A 267 -6.60 0.20 30.21
C PHE A 267 -5.72 -0.02 28.98
N GLU A 268 -6.12 0.57 27.85
CA GLU A 268 -5.40 0.47 26.59
C GLU A 268 -4.04 1.16 26.64
N ASP A 269 -3.90 2.25 27.40
CA ASP A 269 -2.64 2.98 27.55
C ASP A 269 -1.54 2.12 28.21
N ARG A 270 -1.91 1.21 29.12
CA ARG A 270 -0.97 0.22 29.68
C ARG A 270 -0.45 -0.75 28.63
N LEU A 271 -1.33 -1.20 27.73
CA LEU A 271 -0.97 -2.10 26.63
C LEU A 271 -0.13 -1.37 25.59
N LEU A 272 -0.47 -0.11 25.31
CA LEU A 272 0.29 0.76 24.40
C LEU A 272 1.74 0.93 24.89
N GLY A 273 1.93 1.18 26.19
CA GLY A 273 3.26 1.29 26.80
C GLY A 273 4.08 -0.02 26.78
N ALA A 274 3.43 -1.16 26.55
CA ALA A 274 4.08 -2.46 26.45
C ALA A 274 4.53 -2.81 25.01
N ILE A 275 4.26 -1.96 24.02
CA ILE A 275 4.71 -2.16 22.64
C ILE A 275 6.19 -1.75 22.51
N ASP A 276 7.08 -2.72 22.49
CA ASP A 276 8.54 -2.52 22.37
C ASP A 276 9.15 -3.06 21.08
N GLY A 277 8.34 -3.67 20.21
CA GLY A 277 8.81 -4.29 18.97
C GLY A 277 9.53 -5.63 19.17
N CYS A 278 9.52 -6.20 20.37
CA CYS A 278 10.22 -7.44 20.71
C CYS A 278 9.29 -8.53 21.26
N ARG A 279 8.36 -8.16 22.16
CA ARG A 279 7.44 -9.09 22.81
C ARG A 279 6.28 -9.48 21.91
N ALA A 280 5.89 -10.75 21.95
CA ALA A 280 4.69 -11.22 21.26
C ALA A 280 3.42 -10.78 21.99
N LEU A 281 2.28 -10.74 21.28
CA LEU A 281 1.00 -10.33 21.86
C LEU A 281 0.65 -11.15 23.11
N ALA A 282 0.88 -12.46 23.13
CA ALA A 282 0.63 -13.29 24.32
C ALA A 282 1.39 -12.82 25.58
N GLU A 283 2.58 -12.26 25.41
CA GLU A 283 3.37 -11.71 26.51
C GLU A 283 2.87 -10.33 26.94
N VAL A 284 2.49 -9.49 25.96
CA VAL A 284 1.91 -8.16 26.20
C VAL A 284 0.54 -8.26 26.89
N LEU A 285 -0.24 -9.30 26.60
CA LEU A 285 -1.53 -9.54 27.24
C LEU A 285 -1.44 -9.82 28.74
N ARG A 286 -0.30 -10.28 29.26
CA ARG A 286 -0.11 -10.48 30.71
C ARG A 286 -0.27 -9.17 31.50
N PHE A 287 -0.09 -8.02 30.85
CA PHE A 287 -0.29 -6.69 31.43
C PHE A 287 -1.76 -6.23 31.46
N ALA A 288 -2.66 -6.93 30.75
CA ALA A 288 -4.10 -6.66 30.74
C ALA A 288 -4.84 -7.23 31.98
N GLY A 289 -4.21 -8.15 32.71
CA GLY A 289 -4.83 -8.90 33.82
C GLY A 289 -5.34 -10.29 33.37
N PRO A 290 -5.50 -11.25 34.30
CA PRO A 290 -5.67 -12.67 33.96
C PRO A 290 -7.08 -13.10 33.52
N ASN A 291 -8.04 -12.18 33.32
CA ASN A 291 -9.42 -12.55 32.97
C ASN A 291 -9.64 -12.59 31.44
N GLU A 292 -10.53 -13.48 30.98
CA GLU A 292 -10.81 -13.66 29.54
C GLU A 292 -11.33 -12.38 28.87
N ASP A 293 -12.11 -11.58 29.59
CA ASP A 293 -12.62 -10.29 29.10
C ASP A 293 -11.48 -9.28 28.83
N GLY A 294 -10.45 -9.29 29.68
CA GLY A 294 -9.24 -8.47 29.50
C GLY A 294 -8.48 -8.84 28.24
N ASN A 295 -8.30 -10.15 27.99
CA ASN A 295 -7.65 -10.66 26.78
C ASN A 295 -8.42 -10.28 25.52
N ARG A 296 -9.75 -10.42 25.53
CA ARG A 296 -10.62 -10.06 24.39
C ARG A 296 -10.54 -8.55 24.09
N ARG A 297 -10.62 -7.73 25.13
CA ARG A 297 -10.51 -6.26 25.00
C ARG A 297 -9.14 -5.85 24.47
N ALA A 298 -8.08 -6.48 24.95
CA ALA A 298 -6.73 -6.19 24.50
C ALA A 298 -6.49 -6.63 23.04
N LEU A 299 -7.00 -7.79 22.63
CA LEU A 299 -6.97 -8.21 21.22
C LEU A 299 -7.69 -7.21 20.32
N SER A 300 -8.89 -6.78 20.72
CA SER A 300 -9.65 -5.74 20.00
C SER A 300 -8.87 -4.42 19.92
N PHE A 301 -8.12 -4.05 20.97
CA PHE A 301 -7.24 -2.89 20.94
C PHE A 301 -6.11 -3.03 19.90
N PHE A 302 -5.39 -4.15 19.87
CA PHE A 302 -4.32 -4.37 18.89
C PHE A 302 -4.83 -4.44 17.45
N GLU A 303 -5.96 -5.09 17.22
CA GLU A 303 -6.64 -5.09 15.92
C GLU A 303 -7.01 -3.66 15.51
N ARG A 304 -7.51 -2.84 16.44
CA ARG A 304 -7.83 -1.43 16.20
C ARG A 304 -6.59 -0.61 15.87
N LEU A 305 -5.49 -0.78 16.61
CA LEU A 305 -4.21 -0.12 16.30
C LEU A 305 -3.72 -0.46 14.89
N TRP A 306 -3.83 -1.73 14.48
CA TRP A 306 -3.46 -2.17 13.14
C TRP A 306 -4.39 -1.60 12.06
N ARG A 307 -5.72 -1.61 12.30
CA ARG A 307 -6.71 -0.97 11.41
C ARG A 307 -6.46 0.51 11.20
N TYR A 308 -6.03 1.21 12.24
CA TYR A 308 -5.69 2.63 12.20
C TYR A 308 -4.27 2.94 11.71
N ASP A 309 -3.54 1.95 11.18
CA ASP A 309 -2.14 2.08 10.77
C ASP A 309 -1.26 2.71 11.87
N GLN A 310 -1.46 2.33 13.14
CA GLN A 310 -0.64 2.79 14.27
C GLN A 310 0.51 1.83 14.59
N ILE A 311 0.37 0.59 14.15
CA ILE A 311 1.34 -0.49 14.29
C ILE A 311 1.36 -1.37 13.04
N VAL A 312 2.45 -2.11 12.89
CA VAL A 312 2.53 -3.32 12.06
C VAL A 312 2.86 -4.51 12.97
N PHE A 313 2.78 -5.73 12.44
CA PHE A 313 3.22 -6.91 13.16
C PHE A 313 4.37 -7.58 12.42
N ASP A 314 5.38 -7.99 13.17
CA ASP A 314 6.28 -9.05 12.73
C ASP A 314 5.61 -10.40 13.01
N VAL A 315 5.42 -11.17 11.94
CA VAL A 315 4.78 -12.49 11.92
C VAL A 315 5.76 -13.63 11.67
N SER A 316 7.07 -13.34 11.56
CA SER A 316 8.10 -14.33 11.28
C SER A 316 8.13 -15.48 12.29
N ARG A 317 7.74 -15.23 13.54
CA ARG A 317 7.63 -16.23 14.61
C ARG A 317 6.40 -17.13 14.51
N SER A 318 5.37 -16.68 13.79
CA SER A 318 4.10 -17.38 13.59
C SER A 318 4.06 -18.22 12.30
N ALA A 319 5.09 -18.10 11.46
CA ALA A 319 5.26 -18.92 10.26
C ALA A 319 5.67 -20.34 10.69
N THR A 320 4.89 -21.34 10.28
CA THR A 320 5.24 -22.74 10.58
C THR A 320 6.45 -23.18 9.75
N ALA A 321 7.17 -24.22 10.20
CA ALA A 321 8.29 -24.79 9.44
C ALA A 321 7.89 -25.29 8.03
N THR A 322 6.60 -25.48 7.77
CA THR A 322 6.03 -25.80 6.46
C THR A 322 6.01 -24.55 5.55
N ASP A 323 5.64 -23.38 6.09
CA ASP A 323 5.67 -22.08 5.41
C ASP A 323 7.11 -21.68 5.01
N LEU A 324 8.10 -22.09 5.80
CA LEU A 324 9.52 -21.82 5.55
C LEU A 324 10.20 -22.85 4.62
N LYS A 325 9.74 -24.11 4.57
CA LYS A 325 10.27 -25.12 3.64
C LYS A 325 9.81 -24.91 2.20
N ALA A 326 8.62 -24.35 1.98
CA ALA A 326 8.19 -23.87 0.67
C ALA A 326 9.11 -22.74 0.14
N ASN A 327 9.71 -21.94 1.04
CA ASN A 327 10.59 -20.82 0.70
C ASN A 327 12.06 -21.19 0.38
N VAL A 328 12.47 -22.45 0.55
CA VAL A 328 13.87 -22.89 0.33
C VAL A 328 13.99 -23.97 -0.77
N GLY A 329 12.88 -24.54 -1.24
CA GLY A 329 12.91 -25.63 -2.21
C GLY A 329 12.78 -25.17 -3.68
N ASP A 330 13.86 -24.69 -4.30
CA ASP A 330 14.30 -25.11 -5.66
C ASP A 330 15.65 -24.48 -6.06
N ALA A 331 16.72 -24.80 -5.31
CA ALA A 331 18.09 -24.43 -5.67
C ALA A 331 18.99 -25.65 -5.98
N SER A 332 18.41 -26.83 -6.17
CA SER A 332 19.17 -28.05 -6.48
C SER A 332 18.37 -28.99 -7.37
N GLY A 333 18.30 -28.68 -8.66
CA GLY A 333 17.49 -29.44 -9.61
C GLY A 333 17.95 -29.39 -11.06
N THR A 334 19.23 -29.15 -11.36
CA THR A 334 19.79 -29.37 -12.71
C THR A 334 20.97 -30.32 -12.66
N SER A 335 20.67 -31.62 -12.84
CA SER A 335 21.67 -32.60 -13.21
C SER A 335 22.03 -32.42 -14.68
N ILE A 336 23.30 -32.11 -14.92
CA ILE A 336 23.91 -32.02 -16.26
C ILE A 336 24.05 -33.44 -16.81
N PRO A 337 23.63 -33.76 -18.05
CA PRO A 337 23.89 -35.08 -18.62
C PRO A 337 25.37 -35.19 -19.01
N SER A 338 26.06 -36.16 -18.40
CA SER A 338 27.45 -36.50 -18.71
C SER A 338 27.58 -37.05 -20.14
N ARG A 339 28.40 -36.38 -20.97
CA ARG A 339 28.85 -36.89 -22.26
C ARG A 339 29.74 -38.12 -22.07
N SER A 340 29.34 -39.25 -22.64
CA SER A 340 30.17 -40.44 -22.79
C SER A 340 31.11 -40.28 -24.00
N THR A 341 32.40 -40.06 -23.76
CA THR A 341 33.45 -40.32 -24.74
C THR A 341 34.08 -41.67 -24.42
N GLY A 342 33.57 -42.71 -25.09
CA GLY A 342 34.19 -44.05 -25.10
C GLY A 342 34.80 -44.29 -26.47
N SER A 343 36.11 -44.11 -26.56
CA SER A 343 36.95 -44.60 -27.64
C SER A 343 37.16 -46.11 -27.49
N THR A 344 37.15 -46.86 -28.59
CA THR A 344 37.90 -48.12 -28.68
C THR A 344 38.36 -48.33 -30.13
N PRO A 345 39.64 -48.69 -30.35
CA PRO A 345 40.17 -48.96 -31.68
C PRO A 345 40.10 -50.45 -32.06
N LEU A 346 40.20 -50.67 -33.37
CA LEU A 346 40.29 -51.93 -34.14
C LEU A 346 38.98 -52.68 -34.39
#